data_AF-A0AAN0NEM8-F1
#
_entry.id   AF-A0AAN0NEM8-F1
#
_cell.length_a   1.000
_cell.length_b   1.000
_cell.length_c   1.000
_cell.angle_alpha   90.00
_cell.angle_beta   90.00
_cell.angle_gamma   90.00
#
_symmetry.space_group_name_H-M   'P 1'
#
loop_
_entity.id
_entity.type
_entity.pdbx_description
1 polymer ?
#
loop_
_entity_poly.entity_id
_entity_poly.type
_entity_poly.pdbx_seq_one_letter_code
_entity_poly.pdbx_strand_id
1 'polypeptide(L)'
;MTFKTIEDANRAVIDRIKAGSPVLVDVVPAKSVINELNGKVLLHAGPPIEWANMPDPMQGSCVGAVLFEKWVATEAEARDLLSTGRIAFIPCHHVNAVGPMGGITSANMPVLVVEDRKHETTKILPNE
;
A
#
# COMPACT_ATOMS: atom_id res chain seq x y z
N MET A 1 -27.13 7.33 5.54
CA MET A 1 -28.09 7.31 4.41
C MET A 1 -28.81 5.98 4.44
N THR A 2 -30.14 5.97 4.32
CA THR A 2 -30.93 4.72 4.28
C THR A 2 -31.50 4.60 2.87
N PHE A 3 -31.05 3.60 2.11
CA PHE A 3 -31.52 3.34 0.75
C PHE A 3 -32.72 2.38 0.79
N LYS A 4 -33.72 2.63 -0.06
CA LYS A 4 -34.95 1.81 -0.10
C LYS A 4 -34.76 0.53 -0.93
N THR A 5 -33.86 0.55 -1.90
CA THR A 5 -33.56 -0.56 -2.79
C THR A 5 -32.05 -0.69 -3.03
N ILE A 6 -31.63 -1.86 -3.52
CA ILE A 6 -30.24 -2.07 -3.98
C ILE A 6 -29.90 -1.12 -5.13
N GLU A 7 -30.86 -0.86 -6.02
CA GLU A 7 -30.65 0.05 -7.16
C GLU A 7 -30.39 1.49 -6.70
N ASP A 8 -31.12 1.96 -5.69
CA ASP A 8 -30.88 3.27 -5.10
C ASP A 8 -29.49 3.37 -4.45
N ALA A 9 -29.06 2.31 -3.78
CA ALA A 9 -27.72 2.24 -3.18
C ALA A 9 -26.62 2.23 -4.26
N ASN A 10 -26.79 1.42 -5.31
CA ASN A 10 -25.85 1.33 -6.43
C ASN A 10 -25.70 2.67 -7.14
N ARG A 11 -26.83 3.34 -7.43
CA ARG A 11 -26.83 4.67 -8.06
C ARG A 11 -26.07 5.69 -7.19
N ALA A 12 -26.32 5.71 -5.88
CA ALA A 12 -25.60 6.61 -4.98
C ALA A 12 -24.09 6.34 -4.94
N VAL A 13 -23.66 5.08 -4.96
CA VAL A 13 -22.23 4.71 -5.02
C VAL A 13 -21.60 5.12 -6.35
N ILE A 14 -22.27 4.85 -7.48
CA ILE A 14 -21.80 5.23 -8.81
C ILE A 14 -21.68 6.75 -8.93
N ASP A 15 -22.67 7.50 -8.46
CA ASP A 15 -22.66 8.96 -8.49
C ASP A 15 -21.52 9.52 -7.63
N ARG A 16 -21.26 8.91 -6.46
CA ARG A 16 -20.10 9.24 -5.63
C ARG A 16 -18.79 8.98 -6.37
N ILE A 17 -18.61 7.83 -7.01
CA ILE A 17 -17.38 7.52 -7.77
C ILE A 17 -17.18 8.54 -8.91
N LYS A 18 -18.22 8.84 -9.68
CA LYS A 18 -18.18 9.81 -10.80
C LYS A 18 -17.86 11.23 -10.35
N ALA A 19 -18.30 11.61 -9.15
CA ALA A 19 -18.08 12.94 -8.62
C ALA A 19 -16.65 13.14 -8.06
N GLY A 20 -15.83 12.07 -8.00
CA GLY A 20 -14.48 12.14 -7.43
C GLY A 20 -13.63 13.22 -8.11
N SER A 21 -12.88 13.96 -7.29
CA SER A 21 -11.99 15.03 -7.74
C SER A 21 -10.60 14.85 -7.13
N PRO A 22 -9.85 13.81 -7.55
CA PRO A 22 -8.52 13.52 -7.02
C PRO A 22 -7.51 14.57 -7.48
N VAL A 23 -6.74 15.10 -6.53
CA VAL A 23 -5.67 16.07 -6.77
C VAL A 23 -4.41 15.58 -6.06
N LEU A 24 -3.30 15.52 -6.79
CA LEU A 24 -1.98 15.31 -6.18
C LEU A 24 -1.59 16.54 -5.38
N VAL A 25 -1.34 16.38 -4.08
CA VAL A 25 -1.01 17.50 -3.18
C VAL A 25 0.42 17.48 -2.69
N ASP A 26 1.07 16.31 -2.63
CA ASP A 26 2.45 16.20 -2.14
C ASP A 26 3.15 14.90 -2.59
N VAL A 27 4.47 14.85 -2.43
CA VAL A 27 5.31 13.66 -2.56
C VAL A 27 6.22 13.55 -1.35
N VAL A 28 6.02 12.51 -0.53
CA VAL A 28 6.67 12.37 0.79
C VAL A 28 7.15 10.95 1.02
N PRO A 29 8.06 10.67 1.97
CA PRO A 29 8.38 9.31 2.37
C PRO A 29 7.14 8.60 2.96
N ALA A 30 6.90 7.33 2.62
CA ALA A 30 5.70 6.60 3.00
C ALA A 30 5.40 6.63 4.51
N LYS A 31 6.42 6.51 5.36
CA LYS A 31 6.29 6.52 6.82
C LYS A 31 5.74 7.82 7.42
N SER A 32 5.82 8.95 6.69
CA SER A 32 5.30 10.23 7.20
C SER A 32 3.77 10.32 7.13
N VAL A 33 3.15 9.48 6.30
CA VAL A 33 1.70 9.47 6.05
C VAL A 33 1.03 8.12 6.31
N ILE A 34 1.82 7.05 6.47
CA ILE A 34 1.35 5.70 6.83
C ILE A 34 2.03 5.27 8.13
N ASN A 35 1.27 5.31 9.23
CA ASN A 35 1.82 5.09 10.57
C ASN A 35 2.32 3.64 10.77
N GLU A 36 1.66 2.67 10.15
CA GLU A 36 1.99 1.25 10.20
C GLU A 36 3.38 0.94 9.65
N LEU A 37 3.95 1.82 8.81
CA LEU A 37 5.30 1.68 8.29
C LEU A 37 6.40 2.12 9.28
N ASN A 38 6.06 2.62 10.47
CA ASN A 38 7.04 2.98 11.50
C ASN A 38 7.58 1.76 12.27
N GLY A 39 7.96 0.72 11.54
CA GLY A 39 8.52 -0.54 12.02
C GLY A 39 9.09 -1.37 10.87
N LYS A 40 9.39 -2.65 11.10
CA LYS A 40 9.78 -3.58 10.02
C LYS A 40 8.52 -4.11 9.33
N VAL A 41 7.93 -3.27 8.48
CA VAL A 41 6.69 -3.55 7.76
C VAL A 41 6.89 -3.29 6.28
N LEU A 42 6.37 -4.18 5.44
CA LEU A 42 6.26 -3.97 4.00
C LEU A 42 4.78 -4.02 3.60
N LEU A 43 4.35 -3.05 2.80
CA LEU A 43 3.04 -3.14 2.15
C LEU A 43 3.13 -4.02 0.91
N HIS A 44 1.99 -4.55 0.45
CA HIS A 44 1.91 -5.27 -0.82
C HIS A 44 0.54 -5.09 -1.50
N ALA A 45 0.49 -5.35 -2.80
CA ALA A 45 -0.75 -5.38 -3.57
C ALA A 45 -1.60 -6.62 -3.26
N GLY A 46 -2.91 -6.53 -3.52
CA GLY A 46 -3.82 -7.67 -3.40
C GLY A 46 -4.32 -7.93 -1.96
N PRO A 47 -5.04 -9.06 -1.75
CA PRO A 47 -5.54 -9.47 -0.43
C PRO A 47 -4.40 -10.01 0.46
N PRO A 48 -4.63 -10.21 1.77
CA PRO A 48 -3.64 -10.79 2.68
C PRO A 48 -3.00 -12.07 2.12
N ILE A 49 -1.68 -12.12 2.13
CA ILE A 49 -0.90 -13.26 1.65
C ILE A 49 0.35 -13.46 2.52
N GLU A 50 0.65 -14.71 2.83
CA GLU A 50 1.89 -15.08 3.52
C GLU A 50 3.07 -15.08 2.56
N TRP A 51 4.27 -14.77 3.07
CA TRP A 51 5.53 -14.77 2.31
C TRP A 51 5.72 -16.03 1.45
N ALA A 52 5.49 -17.21 2.02
CA ALA A 52 5.68 -18.50 1.34
C ALA A 52 4.77 -18.69 0.11
N ASN A 53 3.67 -17.96 0.06
CA ASN A 53 2.70 -18.01 -1.03
C ASN A 53 2.88 -16.85 -2.04
N MET A 54 3.77 -15.90 -1.76
CA MET A 54 4.06 -14.81 -2.69
C MET A 54 4.79 -15.33 -3.93
N PRO A 55 4.39 -14.93 -5.15
CA PRO A 55 5.13 -15.26 -6.36
C PRO A 55 6.55 -14.69 -6.36
N ASP A 56 7.48 -15.36 -7.04
CA ASP A 56 8.91 -14.98 -7.09
C ASP A 56 9.17 -13.49 -7.41
N PRO A 57 8.46 -12.84 -8.36
CA PRO A 57 8.67 -11.41 -8.61
C PRO A 57 8.32 -10.52 -7.42
N MET A 58 7.28 -10.88 -6.67
CA MET A 58 6.89 -10.17 -5.44
C MET A 58 7.93 -10.42 -4.34
N GLN A 59 8.41 -11.66 -4.20
CA GLN A 59 9.48 -11.99 -3.27
C GLN A 59 10.77 -11.19 -3.56
N GLY A 60 11.17 -11.12 -4.84
CA GLY A 60 12.32 -10.31 -5.26
C GLY A 60 12.16 -8.83 -4.94
N SER A 61 10.95 -8.29 -5.10
CA SER A 61 10.63 -6.90 -4.74
C SER A 61 10.76 -6.65 -3.24
N CYS A 62 10.32 -7.59 -2.39
CA CYS A 62 10.51 -7.52 -0.95
C CYS A 62 12.00 -7.57 -0.56
N VAL A 63 12.80 -8.43 -1.19
CA VAL A 63 14.25 -8.47 -0.99
C VAL A 63 14.86 -7.09 -1.30
N GLY A 64 14.49 -6.50 -2.44
CA GLY A 64 14.93 -5.15 -2.81
C GLY A 64 14.55 -4.10 -1.78
N ALA A 65 13.32 -4.13 -1.28
CA ALA A 65 12.85 -3.21 -0.25
C ALA A 65 13.62 -3.37 1.08
N VAL A 66 13.87 -4.59 1.52
CA VAL A 66 14.64 -4.88 2.75
C VAL A 66 16.07 -4.32 2.67
N LEU A 67 16.70 -4.47 1.50
CA LEU A 67 18.03 -3.93 1.23
C LEU A 67 18.03 -2.40 1.13
N PHE A 68 17.03 -1.82 0.46
CA PHE A 68 16.82 -0.38 0.37
C PHE A 68 16.66 0.26 1.76
N GLU A 69 15.90 -0.36 2.63
CA GLU A 69 15.70 0.05 4.03
C GLU A 69 16.91 -0.23 4.93
N LYS A 70 17.95 -0.89 4.40
CA LYS A 70 19.18 -1.25 5.12
C LYS A 70 18.93 -2.09 6.38
N TRP A 71 17.91 -2.95 6.36
CA TRP A 71 17.63 -3.82 7.49
C TRP A 71 18.62 -4.97 7.62
N VAL A 72 19.29 -5.32 6.51
CA VAL A 72 20.36 -6.31 6.35
C VAL A 72 21.30 -5.86 5.22
N ALA A 73 22.42 -6.54 5.01
CA ALA A 73 23.44 -6.16 4.04
C ALA A 73 23.44 -7.01 2.76
N THR A 74 22.87 -8.22 2.80
CA THR A 74 22.92 -9.16 1.68
C THR A 74 21.56 -9.74 1.32
N GLU A 75 21.41 -10.22 0.07
CA GLU A 75 20.19 -10.91 -0.36
C GLU A 75 19.89 -12.16 0.47
N ALA A 76 20.92 -12.92 0.85
CA ALA A 76 20.75 -14.13 1.68
C ALA A 76 20.14 -13.78 3.05
N GLU A 77 20.65 -12.75 3.71
CA GLU A 77 20.10 -12.24 4.97
C GLU A 77 18.69 -11.65 4.78
N ALA A 78 18.41 -11.01 3.64
CA ALA A 78 17.08 -10.48 3.35
C ALA A 78 16.04 -11.60 3.23
N ARG A 79 16.37 -12.69 2.53
CA ARG A 79 15.49 -13.86 2.39
C ARG A 79 15.26 -14.58 3.72
N ASP A 80 16.30 -14.70 4.55
CA ASP A 80 16.17 -15.20 5.92
C ASP A 80 15.25 -14.31 6.77
N LEU A 81 15.45 -12.99 6.74
CA LEU A 81 14.62 -12.05 7.49
C LEU A 81 13.13 -12.09 7.06
N LEU A 82 12.87 -12.22 5.75
CA LEU A 82 11.52 -12.30 5.17
C LEU A 82 10.82 -13.61 5.51
N SER A 83 11.56 -14.73 5.53
CA SER A 83 11.01 -16.06 5.82
C SER A 83 10.78 -16.34 7.31
N THR A 84 11.49 -15.64 8.21
CA THR A 84 11.42 -15.86 9.67
C THR A 84 10.27 -15.13 10.36
N GLY A 85 9.38 -14.47 9.61
CA GLY A 85 8.22 -13.75 10.16
C GLY A 85 8.58 -12.48 10.94
N ARG A 86 9.81 -11.99 10.79
CA ARG A 86 10.31 -10.77 11.47
C ARG A 86 9.94 -9.48 10.75
N ILE A 87 9.31 -9.59 9.58
CA ILE A 87 8.73 -8.49 8.80
C ILE A 87 7.22 -8.74 8.75
N ALA A 88 6.44 -7.72 9.09
CA ALA A 88 4.99 -7.77 8.89
C ALA A 88 4.65 -7.37 7.45
N PHE A 89 3.71 -8.09 6.84
CA PHE A 89 3.15 -7.77 5.53
C PHE A 89 1.73 -7.25 5.70
N ILE A 90 1.45 -6.09 5.11
CA ILE A 90 0.13 -5.46 5.18
C ILE A 90 -0.36 -5.14 3.77
N PRO A 91 -1.57 -5.56 3.37
CA PRO A 91 -2.16 -5.12 2.12
C PRO A 91 -2.25 -3.58 2.05
N CYS A 92 -1.85 -2.97 0.93
CA CYS A 92 -1.95 -1.52 0.75
C CYS A 92 -3.35 -0.98 1.08
N HIS A 93 -4.40 -1.71 0.69
CA HIS A 93 -5.79 -1.33 0.92
C HIS A 93 -6.19 -1.23 2.40
N HIS A 94 -5.47 -1.89 3.32
CA HIS A 94 -5.75 -1.78 4.76
C HIS A 94 -5.29 -0.44 5.36
N VAL A 95 -4.36 0.25 4.69
CA VAL A 95 -3.76 1.51 5.16
C VAL A 95 -4.04 2.68 4.20
N ASN A 96 -5.16 2.61 3.48
CA ASN A 96 -5.57 3.62 2.48
C ASN A 96 -4.55 3.87 1.36
N ALA A 97 -3.69 2.89 1.09
CA ALA A 97 -2.77 2.92 -0.03
C ALA A 97 -3.23 2.01 -1.17
N VAL A 98 -2.63 2.16 -2.35
CA VAL A 98 -2.71 1.21 -3.46
C VAL A 98 -1.32 1.02 -4.04
N GLY A 99 -0.96 -0.21 -4.42
CA GLY A 99 0.33 -0.51 -5.04
C GLY A 99 0.13 -1.20 -6.39
N PRO A 100 0.75 -0.71 -7.48
CA PRO A 100 0.69 -1.38 -8.78
C PRO A 100 1.54 -2.66 -8.78
N MET A 101 1.21 -3.61 -9.66
CA MET A 101 1.93 -4.89 -9.79
C MET A 101 2.03 -5.65 -8.45
N GLY A 102 3.24 -5.80 -7.90
CA GLY A 102 3.46 -6.41 -6.57
C GLY A 102 3.17 -5.46 -5.41
N GLY A 103 3.16 -4.14 -5.66
CA GLY A 103 2.79 -3.09 -4.71
C GLY A 103 3.69 -2.98 -3.48
N ILE A 104 4.94 -3.48 -3.56
CA ILE A 104 5.83 -3.45 -2.41
C ILE A 104 6.19 -2.01 -2.07
N THR A 105 5.83 -1.58 -0.86
CA THR A 105 6.12 -0.23 -0.35
C THR A 105 6.74 -0.34 1.04
N SER A 106 7.89 0.31 1.22
CA SER A 106 8.58 0.39 2.51
C SER A 106 8.63 1.82 3.03
N ALA A 107 9.02 1.96 4.30
CA ALA A 107 8.94 3.20 5.07
C ALA A 107 9.55 4.45 4.40
N ASN A 108 10.71 4.29 3.74
CA ASN A 108 11.45 5.40 3.13
C ASN A 108 11.22 5.56 1.63
N MET A 109 10.37 4.73 1.00
CA MET A 109 9.99 4.92 -0.40
C MET A 109 9.13 6.19 -0.55
N PRO A 110 9.33 6.99 -1.61
CA PRO A 110 8.47 8.14 -1.86
C PRO A 110 7.07 7.68 -2.27
N VAL A 111 6.06 8.40 -1.81
CA VAL A 111 4.64 8.18 -2.13
C VAL A 111 3.97 9.50 -2.52
N LEU A 112 3.03 9.41 -3.44
CA LEU A 112 2.10 10.44 -3.83
C LEU A 112 0.97 10.53 -2.78
N VAL A 113 0.72 11.73 -2.27
CA VAL A 113 -0.46 12.03 -1.46
C VAL A 113 -1.53 12.60 -2.37
N VAL A 114 -2.63 11.85 -2.56
CA VAL A 114 -3.74 12.26 -3.42
C VAL A 114 -4.98 12.49 -2.59
N GLU A 115 -5.54 13.69 -2.67
CA GLU A 115 -6.77 14.07 -1.98
C GLU A 115 -7.93 14.18 -2.97
N ASP A 116 -9.02 13.48 -2.68
CA ASP A 116 -10.29 13.72 -3.35
C ASP A 116 -10.98 14.92 -2.71
N ARG A 117 -10.89 16.08 -3.36
CA ARG A 117 -11.48 17.34 -2.85
C ARG A 117 -13.00 17.32 -2.78
N LYS A 118 -13.65 16.45 -3.55
CA LYS A 118 -15.11 16.34 -3.50
C LYS A 118 -15.57 15.57 -2.27
N HIS A 119 -14.79 14.58 -1.85
CA HIS A 119 -15.17 13.62 -0.82
C HIS A 119 -14.36 13.74 0.48
N GLU A 120 -13.36 14.61 0.50
CA GLU A 120 -12.46 14.87 1.64
C GLU A 120 -11.77 13.59 2.12
N THR A 121 -11.35 12.75 1.16
CA THR A 121 -10.63 11.50 1.43
C THR A 121 -9.25 11.52 0.82
N THR A 122 -8.27 10.92 1.50
CA THR A 122 -6.89 10.80 1.02
C THR A 122 -6.57 9.36 0.63
N LYS A 123 -5.84 9.18 -0.47
CA LYS A 123 -5.24 7.91 -0.89
C LYS A 123 -3.76 8.08 -1.17
N ILE A 124 -2.99 7.06 -0.82
CA ILE A 124 -1.53 7.05 -0.97
C ILE A 124 -1.14 6.09 -2.09
N LEU A 125 -0.24 6.51 -2.97
CA LEU A 125 0.29 5.69 -4.07
C LEU A 125 1.81 5.73 -4.05
N PRO A 126 2.53 4.63 -4.32
CA PRO A 126 3.96 4.67 -4.60
C PRO A 126 4.27 5.68 -5.71
N ASN A 127 5.36 6.42 -5.53
CA ASN A 127 5.93 7.26 -6.58
C ASN A 127 7.07 6.48 -7.24
N GLU A 128 6.78 5.82 -8.36
CA GLU A 128 7.75 5.01 -9.13
C GLU A 128 8.72 5.85 -9.95
#